data_AF-A0A7S0C0B1-F1
#
_entry.id   AF-A0A7S0C0B1-F1
#
_cell.length_a   1.000
_cell.length_b   1.000
_cell.length_c   1.000
_cell.angle_alpha   90.00
_cell.angle_beta   90.00
_cell.angle_gamma   90.00
#
_symmetry.space_group_name_H-M   'P 1'
#
loop_
_entity.id
_entity.type
_entity.pdbx_description
1 polymer ?
#
loop_
_entity_poly.entity_id
_entity_poly.type
_entity_poly.pdbx_seq_one_letter_code
_entity_poly.pdbx_strand_id
1 'polypeptide(L)'
;DVVFSQVAFCHAHDNLNEILEEVLRVLKPGGLLVVNDYLGGDAPPSPEALEHVYKRLHFTQLHGHRAWRRAVDAAGALGEDGEFEMLRYENLDVHMERFYVDLAAGAYRSGL
;
A
#
# COMPACT_ATOMS: atom_id res chain seq x y z
N ASP A 1 12.95 15.64 6.17
CA ASP A 1 13.23 14.78 7.33
C ASP A 1 12.31 13.56 7.34
N VAL A 2 11.00 13.75 7.14
CA VAL A 2 10.06 12.63 7.00
C VAL A 2 9.14 12.85 5.79
N VAL A 3 8.87 11.79 5.04
CA VAL A 3 7.73 11.67 4.13
C VAL A 3 6.73 10.72 4.78
N PHE A 4 5.49 11.17 4.94
CA PHE A 4 4.41 10.36 5.52
C PHE A 4 3.27 10.24 4.50
N SER A 5 2.83 9.02 4.24
CA SER A 5 1.74 8.73 3.31
C SER A 5 0.73 7.79 3.96
N GLN A 6 -0.54 8.15 3.92
CA GLN A 6 -1.62 7.36 4.48
C GLN A 6 -2.73 7.20 3.43
N VAL A 7 -2.94 5.95 3.00
CA VAL A 7 -3.98 5.51 2.08
C VAL A 7 -3.99 6.33 0.78
N ALA A 8 -2.82 6.48 0.17
CA ALA A 8 -2.64 7.34 -1.01
C ALA A 8 -1.94 6.64 -2.17
N PHE A 9 -0.90 5.82 -1.92
CA PHE A 9 -0.18 5.17 -3.03
C PHE A 9 -1.03 4.06 -3.66
N CYS A 10 -2.01 3.50 -2.96
CA CYS A 10 -2.94 2.52 -3.52
C CYS A 10 -3.68 3.01 -4.77
N HIS A 11 -3.81 4.33 -4.96
CA HIS A 11 -4.41 4.93 -6.14
C HIS A 11 -3.44 5.10 -7.32
N ALA A 12 -2.16 4.81 -7.11
CA ALA A 12 -1.09 5.00 -8.08
C ALA A 12 -0.04 3.87 -8.01
N HIS A 13 -0.45 2.66 -7.62
CA HIS A 13 0.48 1.52 -7.50
C HIS A 13 1.13 1.15 -8.84
N ASP A 14 0.49 1.43 -9.98
CA ASP A 14 1.11 1.29 -11.30
C ASP A 14 2.39 2.13 -11.48
N ASN A 15 2.56 3.17 -10.64
CA ASN A 15 3.72 4.06 -10.61
C ASN A 15 4.52 3.94 -9.31
N LEU A 16 4.43 2.80 -8.60
CA LEU A 16 5.06 2.66 -7.29
C LEU A 16 6.58 2.88 -7.33
N ASN A 17 7.26 2.44 -8.39
CA ASN A 17 8.71 2.63 -8.52
C ASN A 17 9.07 4.11 -8.66
N GLU A 18 8.39 4.82 -9.54
CA GLU A 18 8.59 6.26 -9.77
C GLU A 18 8.27 7.07 -8.50
N ILE A 19 7.24 6.67 -7.75
CA ILE A 19 6.93 7.27 -6.45
C ILE A 19 8.10 7.06 -5.48
N LEU A 20 8.65 5.85 -5.38
CA LEU A 20 9.76 5.55 -4.47
C LEU A 20 11.04 6.30 -4.86
N GLU A 21 11.33 6.44 -6.16
CA GLU A 21 12.43 7.25 -6.68
C GLU A 21 12.27 8.72 -6.27
N GLU A 22 11.09 9.30 -6.45
CA GLU A 22 10.82 10.68 -6.06
C GLU A 22 10.91 10.88 -4.54
N VAL A 23 10.51 9.89 -3.74
CA VAL A 23 10.67 9.94 -2.28
C VAL A 23 12.14 9.96 -1.90
N LEU A 24 12.99 9.11 -2.51
CA LEU A 24 14.44 9.14 -2.27
C LEU A 24 15.03 10.50 -2.61
N ARG A 25 14.68 11.04 -3.78
CA ARG A 25 15.18 12.34 -4.27
C ARG A 25 14.88 13.50 -3.32
N VAL A 26 13.71 13.52 -2.67
CA VAL A 26 13.29 14.63 -1.79
C VAL A 26 13.68 14.44 -0.33
N LEU A 27 13.96 13.20 0.09
CA LEU A 27 14.44 12.94 1.44
C LEU A 27 15.87 13.44 1.59
N LYS A 28 16.16 14.02 2.75
CA LYS A 28 17.55 14.27 3.16
C LYS A 28 18.19 12.93 3.53
N PRO A 29 19.54 12.82 3.49
CA PRO A 29 20.23 11.67 4.05
C PRO A 29 19.78 11.37 5.48
N GLY A 30 19.43 10.11 5.75
CA GLY A 30 18.88 9.66 7.05
C GLY A 30 17.41 10.02 7.29
N GLY A 31 16.70 10.54 6.28
CA GLY A 31 15.26 10.78 6.35
C GLY A 31 14.43 9.50 6.37
N LEU A 32 13.18 9.61 6.81
CA LEU A 32 12.27 8.46 6.96
C LEU A 32 11.09 8.55 5.99
N LEU A 33 10.76 7.41 5.38
CA LEU A 33 9.48 7.18 4.73
C LEU A 33 8.60 6.35 5.66
N VAL A 34 7.38 6.82 5.93
CA VAL A 34 6.36 6.08 6.68
C VAL A 34 5.11 5.99 5.81
N VAL A 35 4.67 4.75 5.54
CA VAL A 35 3.52 4.47 4.69
C VAL A 35 2.54 3.55 5.42
N ASN A 36 1.27 3.93 5.38
CA ASN A 36 0.14 3.03 5.66
C ASN A 36 -0.75 3.02 4.42
N ASP A 37 -1.07 1.85 3.86
CA ASP A 37 -1.83 1.80 2.62
C ASP A 37 -2.69 0.54 2.46
N TYR A 38 -3.59 0.57 1.47
CA TYR A 38 -4.29 -0.62 0.98
C TYR A 38 -3.41 -1.41 0.03
N LEU A 39 -3.17 -2.68 0.37
CA LEU A 39 -2.44 -3.61 -0.49
C LEU A 39 -3.39 -4.63 -1.10
N GLY A 40 -2.96 -5.19 -2.23
CA GLY A 40 -3.62 -6.34 -2.85
C GLY A 40 -3.15 -7.65 -2.23
N GLY A 41 -3.61 -8.76 -2.78
CA GLY A 41 -3.00 -10.07 -2.51
C GLY A 41 -1.73 -10.29 -3.33
N ASP A 42 -0.88 -11.23 -2.90
CA ASP A 42 0.21 -11.71 -3.76
C ASP A 42 -0.27 -12.70 -4.84
N ALA A 43 -1.54 -13.12 -4.76
CA ALA A 43 -2.24 -13.87 -5.79
C ALA A 43 -3.24 -12.95 -6.52
N PRO A 44 -3.67 -13.30 -7.75
CA PRO A 44 -4.68 -12.53 -8.45
C PRO A 44 -5.96 -12.36 -7.60
N PRO A 45 -6.62 -11.18 -7.65
CA PRO A 45 -7.85 -10.94 -6.92
C PRO A 45 -8.97 -11.86 -7.41
N SER A 46 -9.91 -12.21 -6.53
CA SER A 46 -11.10 -12.97 -6.91
C SER A 46 -12.02 -12.15 -7.83
N PRO A 47 -12.93 -12.80 -8.59
CA PRO A 47 -13.93 -12.09 -9.38
C PRO A 47 -14.77 -11.10 -8.56
N GLU A 48 -15.12 -11.46 -7.32
CA GLU A 48 -15.87 -10.60 -6.41
C GLU A 48 -15.06 -9.38 -5.98
N ALA A 49 -13.76 -9.55 -5.67
CA ALA A 49 -12.88 -8.44 -5.35
C ALA A 49 -12.73 -7.48 -6.54
N LEU A 50 -12.62 -8.01 -7.76
CA LEU A 50 -12.56 -7.19 -8.97
C LEU A 50 -13.83 -6.35 -9.16
N GLU A 51 -15.01 -6.95 -9.05
CA GLU A 51 -16.28 -6.27 -9.28
C GLU A 51 -16.65 -5.30 -8.15
N HIS A 52 -16.40 -5.67 -6.89
CA HIS A 52 -16.91 -4.91 -5.74
C HIS A 52 -15.88 -4.00 -5.07
N VAL A 53 -14.59 -4.27 -5.23
CA VAL A 53 -13.51 -3.45 -4.64
C VAL A 53 -12.82 -2.65 -5.74
N TYR A 54 -12.15 -3.34 -6.68
CA TYR A 54 -11.31 -2.66 -7.68
C TYR A 54 -12.13 -1.72 -8.56
N LYS A 55 -13.24 -2.22 -9.14
CA LYS A 55 -14.10 -1.41 -10.00
C LYS A 55 -14.75 -0.23 -9.28
N ARG A 56 -15.21 -0.41 -8.03
CA ARG A 56 -15.89 0.64 -7.26
C ARG A 56 -14.95 1.71 -6.71
N LEU A 57 -13.74 1.31 -6.33
CA LEU A 57 -12.71 2.21 -5.79
C LEU A 57 -11.74 2.70 -6.88
N HIS A 58 -11.99 2.32 -8.13
CA HIS A 58 -11.19 2.68 -9.30
C HIS A 58 -9.71 2.28 -9.19
N PHE A 59 -9.44 1.13 -8.57
CA PHE A 59 -8.10 0.56 -8.55
C PHE A 59 -7.80 -0.13 -9.87
N THR A 60 -6.73 0.29 -10.53
CA THR A 60 -6.16 -0.37 -11.71
C THR A 60 -5.21 -1.50 -11.30
N GLN A 61 -4.43 -1.27 -10.26
CA GLN A 61 -3.45 -2.20 -9.73
C GLN A 61 -3.36 -2.05 -8.21
N LEU A 62 -3.24 -3.16 -7.50
CA LEU A 62 -2.79 -3.16 -6.11
C LEU A 62 -1.67 -4.19 -5.95
N HIS A 63 -0.50 -3.75 -5.50
CA HIS A 63 0.58 -4.65 -5.16
C HIS A 63 0.32 -5.33 -3.82
N GLY A 64 0.58 -6.63 -3.76
CA GLY A 64 0.63 -7.38 -2.51
C GLY A 64 1.92 -7.13 -1.75
N HIS A 65 1.96 -7.63 -0.51
CA HIS A 65 3.05 -7.44 0.45
C HIS A 65 4.44 -7.76 -0.13
N ARG A 66 4.58 -8.86 -0.89
CA ARG A 66 5.87 -9.25 -1.48
C ARG A 66 6.26 -8.36 -2.65
N ALA A 67 5.29 -7.92 -3.45
CA ALA A 67 5.55 -7.02 -4.57
C ALA A 67 6.00 -5.64 -4.06
N TRP A 68 5.34 -5.13 -3.01
CA TRP A 68 5.72 -3.88 -2.36
C TRP A 68 7.14 -3.95 -1.79
N ARG A 69 7.49 -5.04 -1.09
CA ARG A 69 8.85 -5.24 -0.57
C ARG A 69 9.90 -5.20 -1.68
N ARG A 70 9.64 -5.90 -2.79
CA ARG A 70 10.55 -5.91 -3.95
C ARG A 70 10.71 -4.53 -4.59
N ALA A 71 9.64 -3.73 -4.64
CA ALA A 71 9.72 -2.36 -5.16
C ALA A 71 10.66 -1.49 -4.30
N VAL A 72 10.57 -1.59 -2.97
CA VAL A 72 11.49 -0.89 -2.05
C VAL A 72 12.93 -1.33 -2.25
N ASP A 73 13.16 -2.65 -2.31
CA ASP A 73 14.51 -3.20 -2.50
C ASP A 73 15.09 -2.76 -3.87
N ALA A 74 14.26 -2.71 -4.91
CA ALA A 74 14.67 -2.28 -6.24
C ALA A 74 14.96 -0.77 -6.32
N ALA A 75 14.14 0.06 -5.69
CA ALA A 75 14.34 1.51 -5.65
C ALA A 75 15.72 1.85 -5.04
N GLY A 76 16.16 1.12 -4.02
CA GLY A 76 17.49 1.31 -3.44
C GLY A 76 18.65 0.82 -4.31
N ALA A 77 18.42 -0.12 -5.23
CA ALA A 77 19.45 -0.62 -6.13
C ALA A 77 19.65 0.26 -7.38
N LEU A 78 18.71 1.15 -7.68
CA LEU A 78 18.66 1.94 -8.92
C LEU A 78 19.01 3.42 -8.74
N GLY A 79 18.97 3.96 -7.53
CA GLY A 79 19.16 5.39 -7.27
C GLY A 79 20.63 5.78 -6.99
N GLU A 80 21.07 6.92 -7.56
CA GLU A 80 22.29 7.61 -7.10
C GLU A 80 22.08 8.33 -5.75
N ASP A 81 20.81 8.58 -5.39
CA ASP A 81 20.40 9.34 -4.21
C ASP A 81 20.35 8.52 -2.90
N GLY A 82 20.60 7.21 -2.98
CA GLY A 82 20.70 6.29 -1.83
C GLY A 82 19.74 5.11 -1.90
N GLU A 83 19.67 4.37 -0.79
CA GLU A 83 18.85 3.16 -0.66
C GLU A 83 17.87 3.24 0.53
N PHE A 84 16.73 2.57 0.39
CA PHE A 84 15.81 2.37 1.51
C PHE A 84 16.23 1.15 2.34
N GLU A 85 16.41 1.36 3.63
CA GLU A 85 16.45 0.28 4.62
C GLU A 85 15.07 0.12 5.25
N MET A 86 14.48 -1.07 5.15
CA MET A 86 13.19 -1.36 5.79
C MET A 86 13.36 -1.52 7.31
N LEU A 87 13.07 -0.46 8.06
CA LEU A 87 13.20 -0.47 9.53
C LEU A 87 12.08 -1.24 10.24
N ARG A 88 10.85 -1.14 9.73
CA ARG A 88 9.67 -1.77 10.32
C ARG A 88 8.64 -2.08 9.25
N TYR A 89 8.02 -3.24 9.38
CA TYR A 89 6.89 -3.66 8.58
C TYR A 89 5.84 -4.28 9.51
N GLU A 90 4.58 -3.93 9.31
CA GLU A 90 3.45 -4.45 10.08
C GLU A 90 2.32 -4.80 9.12
N ASN A 91 1.90 -6.06 9.13
CA ASN A 91 0.76 -6.51 8.35
C ASN A 91 -0.53 -6.18 9.15
N LEU A 92 -1.36 -5.30 8.59
CA LEU A 92 -2.63 -4.86 9.18
C LEU A 92 -3.87 -5.56 8.61
N ASP A 93 -3.72 -6.63 7.81
CA ASP A 93 -4.81 -7.35 7.15
C ASP A 93 -5.88 -7.79 8.15
N VAL A 94 -5.46 -8.33 9.30
CA VAL A 94 -6.39 -8.79 10.37
C VAL A 94 -7.14 -7.62 11.03
N HIS A 95 -6.53 -6.43 11.07
CA HIS A 95 -7.19 -5.24 11.59
C HIS A 95 -8.26 -4.74 10.61
N MET A 96 -7.94 -4.76 9.31
CA MET A 96 -8.89 -4.42 8.25
C MET A 96 -10.04 -5.42 8.16
N GLU A 97 -9.75 -6.72 8.26
CA GLU A 97 -10.76 -7.77 8.32
C GLU A 97 -11.73 -7.52 9.48
N ARG A 98 -11.20 -7.28 10.68
CA ARG A 98 -12.01 -6.98 11.87
C ARG A 98 -12.92 -5.77 11.64
N PHE A 99 -12.39 -4.70 11.04
CA PHE A 99 -13.17 -3.50 10.71
C PHE A 99 -14.36 -3.84 9.79
N TYR A 100 -14.15 -4.61 8.72
CA TYR A 100 -15.24 -4.99 7.82
C TYR A 100 -16.27 -5.91 8.48
N VAL A 101 -15.85 -6.83 9.34
CA VAL A 101 -16.78 -7.67 10.11
C VAL A 101 -17.63 -6.81 11.06
N ASP A 102 -17.02 -5.84 11.75
CA ASP A 102 -17.76 -4.91 12.62
C ASP A 102 -18.73 -4.03 11.83
N LEU A 103 -18.31 -3.54 10.68
CA LEU A 103 -19.14 -2.72 9.79
C LEU A 103 -20.36 -3.51 9.29
N ALA A 104 -20.16 -4.75 8.82
CA ALA A 104 -21.23 -5.62 8.37
C ALA A 104 -22.22 -5.95 9.51
N ALA A 105 -21.71 -6.25 10.71
CA ALA A 105 -22.55 -6.48 11.87
C ALA A 105 -23.34 -5.21 12.26
N GLY A 106 -22.73 -4.03 12.13
CA GLY A 106 -23.39 -2.74 12.35
C GLY A 106 -24.50 -2.44 11.35
N ALA A 107 -24.25 -2.70 10.06
CA ALA A 107 -25.25 -2.56 9.00
C ALA A 107 -26.46 -3.46 9.25
N TYR A 108 -26.23 -4.75 9.55
CA TYR A 108 -27.29 -5.70 9.88
C TYR A 108 -28.16 -5.26 11.06
N ARG A 109 -27.53 -4.78 12.15
CA ARG A 109 -28.26 -4.23 13.30
C ARG A 109 -29.10 -2.99 12.97
N SER A 110 -28.74 -2.28 11.90
CA SER A 110 -29.43 -1.07 11.44
C SER A 110 -30.48 -1.35 10.36
N GLY A 111 -30.71 -2.62 10.00
CA GLY A 111 -31.68 -3.02 8.97
C GLY A 111 -31.22 -2.73 7.53
N LEU A 112 -29.91 -2.55 7.32
CA LEU A 112 -29.28 -2.46 5.99
C LEU A 112 -28.77 -3.83 5.54
#